data_AF-A0A645J912-F1
#
_entry.id   AF-A0A645J912-F1
#
_cell.length_a   1.000
_cell.length_b   1.000
_cell.length_c   1.000
_cell.angle_alpha   90.00
_cell.angle_beta   90.00
_cell.angle_gamma   90.00
#
_symmetry.space_group_name_H-M   'P 1'
#
loop_
_entity.id
_entity.type
_entity.pdbx_description
1 polymer ?
#
loop_
_entity_poly.entity_id
_entity_poly.type
_entity_poly.pdbx_seq_one_letter_code
_entity_poly.pdbx_strand_id
1 'polypeptide(L)' 'MVTHDAFTASYCKRILFIKDGKIFNELIRGNDDRKEFFKRIIEVVTLLGGDTENVI' A
#
# COMPACT_ATOMS: atom_id res chain seq x y z
N MET A 1 -2.73 2.96 12.75
CA MET A 1 -1.90 1.75 12.56
C MET A 1 -0.86 2.08 11.52
N VAL A 2 0.39 1.69 11.75
CA VAL A 2 1.48 1.77 10.77
C VAL A 2 1.93 0.35 10.50
N THR A 3 2.02 -0.05 9.23
CA THR A 3 2.44 -1.39 8.84
C THR A 3 3.16 -1.33 7.50
N HIS A 4 4.13 -2.21 7.30
CA HIS A 4 4.75 -2.47 6.00
C HIS A 4 4.12 -3.69 5.29
N ASP A 5 3.20 -4.39 5.95
CA ASP A 5 2.51 -5.54 5.40
C ASP A 5 1.20 -5.14 4.69
N ALA A 6 1.16 -5.38 3.38
CA ALA A 6 0.01 -5.13 2.53
C ALA A 6 -1.20 -6.00 2.92
N PHE A 7 -0.99 -7.19 3.48
CA PHE A 7 -2.08 -8.08 3.85
C PHE A 7 -2.87 -7.52 5.03
N THR A 8 -2.17 -7.05 6.06
CA THR A 8 -2.77 -6.33 7.20
C THR A 8 -3.45 -5.04 6.72
N ALA A 9 -2.79 -4.27 5.84
CA ALA A 9 -3.35 -3.03 5.30
C ALA A 9 -4.65 -3.25 4.51
N SER A 10 -4.81 -4.39 3.82
CA SER A 10 -6.02 -4.72 3.04
C SER A 10 -7.32 -4.81 3.86
N TYR A 11 -7.23 -4.94 5.18
CA TYR A 11 -8.41 -4.92 6.06
C TYR A 11 -8.90 -3.49 6.34
N CYS A 12 -8.09 -2.48 6.07
CA CYS A 12 -8.46 -1.09 6.27
C CYS A 12 -9.38 -0.59 5.14
N LYS A 13 -10.14 0.48 5.42
CA LYS A 13 -10.98 1.16 4.42
C LYS A 13 -10.22 2.24 3.64
N ARG A 14 -9.13 2.73 4.21
CA ARG A 14 -8.30 3.83 3.71
C ARG A 14 -6.85 3.59 4.12
N ILE A 15 -5.92 3.81 3.21
CA ILE A 15 -4.47 3.70 3.41
C ILE A 15 -3.83 4.97 2.90
N LEU A 16 -2.92 5.52 3.70
CA LEU A 16 -2.12 6.69 3.34
C LEU A 16 -0.68 6.25 3.19
N PHE A 17 -0.11 6.48 2.01
CA PHE A 17 1.30 6.26 1.73
C PHE A 17 2.05 7.54 2.03
N ILE A 18 3.07 7.44 2.87
CA ILE A 18 3.92 8.56 3.27
C ILE A 18 5.30 8.33 2.67
N LYS A 19 5.84 9.37 2.03
CA LYS A 19 7.22 9.42 1.53
C LYS A 19 7.82 10.77 1.91
N ASP A 20 9.03 10.76 2.47
CA ASP A 20 9.77 11.96 2.90
C ASP A 20 8.96 12.90 3.81
N GLY A 21 8.21 12.33 4.75
CA GLY A 21 7.40 13.09 5.71
C GLY A 21 6.13 13.72 5.13
N LYS A 22 5.78 13.44 3.87
CA LYS A 22 4.56 13.93 3.21
C LYS A 22 3.69 12.78 2.74
N ILE A 23 2.37 13.01 2.69
CA ILE A 23 1.45 12.07 2.06
C ILE A 23 1.69 12.12 0.56
N PHE A 24 2.14 11.00 0.01
CA PHE A 24 2.45 10.85 -1.41
C PHE A 24 1.26 10.26 -2.18
N ASN A 25 0.55 9.31 -1.57
CA ASN A 25 -0.57 8.65 -2.22
C ASN A 25 -1.62 8.19 -1.20
N GLU A 26 -2.84 7.98 -1.68
CA GLU A 26 -3.96 7.51 -0.88
C GLU A 26 -4.71 6.43 -1.64
N LEU A 27 -5.02 5.32 -0.94
CA LEU A 27 -5.92 4.29 -1.43
C LEU A 27 -7.16 4.23 -0.55
N ILE A 28 -8.32 4.38 -1.18
CA ILE A 28 -9.63 4.17 -0.57
C ILE A 28 -10.21 2.87 -1.14
N ARG A 29 -10.67 1.99 -0.25
CA ARG A 29 -11.27 0.70 -0.64
C ARG A 29 -12.57 0.88 -1.41
N GLY A 30 -13.40 1.83 -1.00
CA GLY A 30 -14.69 2.07 -1.65
C GLY A 30 -15.56 0.81 -1.64
N ASN A 31 -15.98 0.38 -2.84
CA ASN A 31 -16.77 -0.83 -3.05
C ASN A 31 -15.91 -2.05 -3.46
N ASP A 32 -14.58 -1.89 -3.53
CA ASP A 32 -13.69 -2.96 -3.94
C ASP A 32 -13.75 -4.11 -2.94
N ASP A 33 -13.74 -5.32 -3.48
CA ASP A 33 -13.54 -6.49 -2.65
C ASP A 33 -12.12 -6.45 -2.04
N ARG A 34 -11.90 -7.27 -1.02
CA ARG A 34 -10.60 -7.25 -0.32
C ARG A 34 -9.45 -7.64 -1.24
N LYS A 35 -9.70 -8.49 -2.25
CA LYS A 35 -8.67 -9.05 -3.12
C LYS A 35 -8.22 -8.02 -4.15
N GLU A 36 -9.16 -7.29 -4.74
CA GLU A 36 -8.90 -6.14 -5.62
C GLU A 36 -8.18 -5.04 -4.86
N PHE A 37 -8.67 -4.69 -3.66
CA PHE A 37 -8.00 -3.69 -2.84
C PHE A 37 -6.58 -4.11 -2.46
N PHE A 38 -6.38 -5.38 -2.09
CA PHE A 38 -5.04 -5.93 -1.81
C PHE A 38 -4.11 -5.84 -3.03
N LYS A 39 -4.60 -6.19 -4.23
CA LYS A 39 -3.80 -6.08 -5.47
C LYS A 39 -3.36 -4.63 -5.72
N ARG A 40 -4.26 -3.65 -5.54
CA ARG A 40 -3.94 -2.22 -5.66
C ARG A 40 -2.87 -1.77 -4.66
N ILE A 41 -2.93 -2.27 -3.42
CA ILE A 41 -1.88 -1.99 -2.41
C ILE A 41 -0.53 -2.53 -2.88
N ILE A 42 -0.48 -3.78 -3.35
CA ILE A 42 0.75 -4.39 -3.86
C ILE A 42 1.32 -3.60 -5.04
N GLU A 43 0.48 -3.16 -5.99
CA GLU A 43 0.94 -2.31 -7.10
C GLU A 43 1.59 -1.01 -6.60
N VAL A 44 0.98 -0.31 -5.65
CA VAL A 44 1.55 0.92 -5.09
C VAL A 44 2.83 0.63 -4.28
N VAL A 45 2.87 -0.44 -3.50
CA VAL A 45 4.07 -0.84 -2.74
C VAL A 45 5.20 -1.23 -3.68
N THR A 46 4.94 -1.95 -4.78
CA THR A 46 5.95 -2.29 -5.79
C THR A 46 6.43 -1.06 -6.56
N LEU A 47 5.56 -0.09 -6.83
CA LEU A 47 5.97 1.18 -7.45
C LEU A 47 6.83 2.04 -6.51
N LEU A 48 6.49 2.05 -5.21
CA LEU A 48 7.25 2.77 -4.18
C LEU A 48 8.56 2.06 -3.81
N GLY A 49 8.53 0.73 -3.83
CA GLY A 49 9.61 -0.18 -3.50
C GLY A 49 10.33 -0.74 -4.73
N GLY A 50 10.10 -0.21 -5.93
CA GLY A 50 10.90 -0.53 -7.12
C GLY A 50 12.37 -0.11 -6.99
N ASP A 51 12.71 0.55 -5.89
CA ASP A 51 14.05 0.84 -5.37
C ASP A 51 14.50 -0.17 -4.28
N THR A 52 13.82 -1.31 -4.10
CA THR A 52 14.42 -2.45 -3.40
C THR A 52 15.30 -3.22 -4.37
N GLU A 53 16.36 -2.56 -4.84
CA GLU A 53 17.60 -3.26 -5.13
C GLU A 53 18.07 -3.94 -3.83
N ASN A 54 18.45 -5.21 -3.95
CA ASN A 54 19.00 -6.08 -2.89
C ASN A 54 17.99 -6.71 -1.93
N VAL A 55 17.56 -7.92 -2.29
CA VAL A 55 17.80 -9.06 -1.39
C VAL A 55 18.44 -10.17 -2.23
N ILE A 56 19.76 -10.26 -2.08
CA ILE A 56 20.64 -11.39 -2.42
C ILE A 56 20.26 -12.65 -1.64
#